data_AF-A0A0I9SMU5-F1
#
_entry.id   AF-A0A0I9SMU5-F1
#
_cell.length_a   1.000
_cell.length_b   1.000
_cell.length_c   1.000
_cell.angle_alpha   90.00
_cell.angle_beta   90.00
_cell.angle_gamma   90.00
#
_symmetry.space_group_name_H-M   'P 1'
#
loop_
_entity.id
_entity.type
_entity.pdbx_description
1 polymer ?
#
loop_
_entity_poly.entity_id
_entity_poly.type
_entity_poly.pdbx_seq_one_letter_code
_entity_poly.pdbx_strand_id
1 'polypeptide(L)'
;MLCRQFSPLPDSRRATAMDKQASDGPLWLGLDGLQGDRIADRRFHGGPDRSLCHYPTQHYQYWSQRFPPLRARLGLGAFGENLGSQALDEEQVCIGDLLRWGTALIEISQPRSPCIRLDNRHGVRGLARELSVSGRTGWLYRTIEPGTVRPGDTLQLLERPHPQISVAHLWRCLLDQNLTEDSLQQLAKLPRLAMHYRAIFRQRYDALRAQRDQHSLFD
;
A
#
# COMPACT_ATOMS: atom_id res chain seq x y z
N MET A 1 8.16 -10.80 6.18
CA MET A 1 7.46 -11.91 5.51
C MET A 1 7.90 -11.98 4.05
N LEU A 2 8.15 -13.18 3.52
CA LEU A 2 8.57 -13.43 2.14
C LEU A 2 7.78 -14.56 1.50
N CYS A 3 7.48 -14.44 0.21
CA CYS A 3 6.96 -15.53 -0.61
C CYS A 3 8.11 -16.15 -1.40
N ARG A 4 8.56 -17.33 -0.95
CA ARG A 4 9.68 -18.05 -1.58
C ARG A 4 9.26 -18.82 -2.83
N GLN A 5 7.98 -19.17 -2.95
CA GLN A 5 7.42 -19.95 -4.05
C GLN A 5 6.00 -19.47 -4.37
N PHE A 6 5.67 -19.38 -5.67
CA PHE A 6 4.31 -19.03 -6.07
C PHE A 6 3.33 -20.16 -5.75
N SER A 7 2.13 -19.78 -5.30
CA SER A 7 1.00 -20.69 -5.12
C SER A 7 -0.17 -20.29 -6.02
N PRO A 8 -0.94 -21.24 -6.58
CA PRO A 8 -2.19 -20.93 -7.24
C PRO A 8 -3.20 -20.37 -6.23
N LEU A 9 -4.13 -19.51 -6.68
CA LEU A 9 -5.30 -19.16 -5.87
C LEU A 9 -6.30 -20.32 -5.87
N PRO A 10 -7.14 -20.44 -4.83
CA PRO A 10 -8.35 -21.26 -4.92
C PRO A 10 -9.12 -20.91 -6.20
N ASP A 11 -9.51 -21.93 -6.96
CA ASP A 11 -10.28 -21.82 -8.20
C ASP A 11 -9.65 -20.98 -9.34
N SER A 12 -8.32 -20.78 -9.33
CA SER A 12 -7.61 -20.11 -10.44
C SER A 12 -6.24 -20.72 -10.74
N ARG A 13 -5.92 -20.91 -12.04
CA ARG A 13 -4.57 -21.28 -12.49
C ARG A 13 -3.56 -20.13 -12.42
N ARG A 14 -3.97 -18.92 -12.02
CA ARG A 14 -3.05 -17.77 -11.90
C ARG A 14 -2.24 -17.88 -10.61
N ALA A 15 -0.92 -17.96 -10.78
CA ALA A 15 0.05 -17.95 -9.70
C ALA A 15 0.04 -16.61 -8.93
N THR A 16 0.14 -16.66 -7.61
CA THR A 16 0.28 -15.48 -6.74
C THR A 16 1.45 -15.64 -5.77
N ALA A 17 1.95 -14.51 -5.27
CA ALA A 17 3.02 -14.48 -4.26
C ALA A 17 2.52 -13.99 -2.89
N MET A 18 1.24 -14.23 -2.61
CA MET A 18 0.59 -13.74 -1.39
C MET A 18 0.85 -14.66 -0.19
N ASP A 19 1.16 -15.93 -0.42
CA ASP A 19 1.57 -16.88 0.63
C ASP A 19 3.00 -16.57 1.08
N LYS A 20 3.10 -15.56 1.94
CA LYS A 20 4.34 -15.14 2.56
C LYS A 20 4.50 -15.82 3.92
N GLN A 21 5.69 -16.34 4.18
CA GLN A 21 6.07 -16.91 5.46
C GLN A 21 6.99 -15.96 6.23
N ALA A 22 7.05 -16.10 7.54
CA ALA A 22 8.01 -15.37 8.35
C ALA A 22 9.43 -15.76 7.95
N SER A 23 10.34 -14.81 8.05
CA SER A 23 11.75 -15.11 7.95
C SER A 23 12.25 -15.33 9.37
N ASP A 24 13.10 -16.33 9.58
CA ASP A 24 13.69 -16.61 10.88
C ASP A 24 15.07 -15.94 11.05
N GLY A 25 15.46 -15.09 10.09
CA GLY A 25 16.76 -14.45 10.08
C GLY A 25 16.85 -13.22 9.17
N PRO A 26 18.04 -12.58 9.10
CA PRO A 26 18.29 -11.41 8.27
C PRO A 26 18.01 -11.63 6.81
N LEU A 27 17.56 -10.56 6.17
CA LEU A 27 17.30 -10.48 4.75
C LEU A 27 17.94 -9.22 4.18
N TRP A 28 18.44 -9.32 2.95
CA TRP A 28 18.82 -8.15 2.18
C TRP A 28 17.58 -7.51 1.56
N LEU A 29 17.39 -6.21 1.79
CA LEU A 29 16.41 -5.37 1.11
C LEU A 29 17.11 -4.61 -0.01
N GLY A 30 16.82 -4.98 -1.25
CA GLY A 30 17.27 -4.24 -2.44
C GLY A 30 16.26 -3.19 -2.88
N LEU A 31 16.60 -2.44 -3.93
CA LEU A 31 15.71 -1.42 -4.52
C LEU A 31 14.37 -2.00 -5.00
N ASP A 32 14.39 -3.25 -5.48
CA ASP A 32 13.21 -3.96 -5.98
C ASP A 32 12.46 -4.77 -4.91
N GLY A 33 12.90 -4.73 -3.64
CA GLY A 33 12.29 -5.44 -2.52
C GLY A 33 13.21 -6.46 -1.84
N LEU A 34 12.62 -7.28 -0.96
CA LEU A 34 13.37 -8.24 -0.15
C LEU A 34 13.91 -9.39 -1.00
N GLN A 35 15.17 -9.74 -0.80
CA GLN A 35 15.79 -10.89 -1.44
C GLN A 35 15.03 -12.18 -1.09
N GLY A 36 14.68 -12.93 -2.15
CA GLY A 36 13.89 -14.14 -2.03
C GLY A 36 12.37 -13.92 -2.00
N ASP A 37 11.90 -12.67 -1.98
CA ASP A 37 10.48 -12.38 -2.20
C ASP A 37 10.14 -12.41 -3.69
N ARG A 38 9.09 -13.15 -4.05
CA ARG A 38 8.56 -13.15 -5.42
C ARG A 38 7.43 -12.14 -5.57
N ILE A 39 7.33 -11.55 -6.76
CA ILE A 39 6.23 -10.69 -7.17
C ILE A 39 5.62 -11.28 -8.44
N ALA A 40 4.38 -11.74 -8.35
CA ALA A 40 3.72 -12.46 -9.45
C ALA A 40 3.37 -11.55 -10.64
N ASP A 41 3.05 -10.27 -10.38
CA ASP A 41 2.78 -9.28 -11.43
C ASP A 41 3.46 -7.96 -11.08
N ARG A 42 4.65 -7.75 -11.65
CA ARG A 42 5.46 -6.55 -11.41
C ARG A 42 4.82 -5.26 -11.91
N ARG A 43 3.90 -5.31 -12.88
CA ARG A 43 3.23 -4.11 -13.41
C ARG A 43 2.36 -3.45 -12.34
N PHE A 44 1.70 -4.26 -11.51
CA PHE A 44 0.76 -3.78 -10.50
C PHE A 44 1.26 -3.94 -9.06
N HIS A 45 2.19 -4.87 -8.77
CA HIS A 45 2.62 -5.25 -7.41
C HIS A 45 4.14 -5.14 -7.20
N GLY A 46 4.86 -4.46 -8.08
CA GLY A 46 6.30 -4.23 -7.95
C GLY A 46 6.75 -2.94 -8.63
N GLY A 47 8.06 -2.74 -8.74
CA GLY A 47 8.67 -1.51 -9.27
C GLY A 47 9.14 -0.58 -8.15
N PRO A 48 9.79 0.54 -8.52
CA PRO A 48 10.59 1.36 -7.59
C PRO A 48 9.75 1.94 -6.44
N ASP A 49 8.47 2.23 -6.68
CA ASP A 49 7.56 2.75 -5.66
C ASP A 49 7.00 1.68 -4.70
N ARG A 50 7.26 0.39 -4.93
CA ARG A 50 6.51 -0.72 -4.32
C ARG A 50 7.42 -1.88 -3.93
N SER A 51 8.56 -1.56 -3.33
CA SER A 51 9.56 -2.53 -2.86
C SER A 51 9.07 -3.36 -1.66
N LEU A 52 8.19 -2.80 -0.83
CA LEU A 52 7.63 -3.45 0.36
C LEU A 52 6.16 -3.11 0.51
N CYS A 53 5.39 -4.04 1.07
CA CYS A 53 4.03 -3.81 1.55
C CYS A 53 3.97 -3.92 3.08
N HIS A 54 3.35 -2.93 3.72
CA HIS A 54 3.04 -2.89 5.15
C HIS A 54 1.55 -3.12 5.38
N TYR A 55 1.22 -3.88 6.42
CA TYR A 55 -0.16 -3.97 6.89
C TYR A 55 -0.23 -3.96 8.42
N PRO A 56 -1.03 -3.05 9.03
CA PRO A 56 -1.24 -3.05 10.47
C PRO A 56 -1.90 -4.34 10.95
N THR A 57 -1.25 -5.08 11.83
CA THR A 57 -1.78 -6.37 12.30
C THR A 57 -2.98 -6.21 13.22
N GLN A 58 -3.15 -5.03 13.83
CA GLN A 58 -4.34 -4.70 14.64
C GLN A 58 -5.64 -4.76 13.83
N HIS A 59 -5.56 -4.55 12.50
CA HIS A 59 -6.74 -4.66 11.62
C HIS A 59 -7.25 -6.09 11.51
N TYR A 60 -6.44 -7.12 11.79
CA TYR A 60 -6.92 -8.52 11.74
C TYR A 60 -8.08 -8.77 12.69
N GLN A 61 -8.09 -8.13 13.87
CA GLN A 61 -9.21 -8.28 14.81
C GLN A 61 -10.51 -7.80 14.17
N TYR A 62 -10.49 -6.62 13.54
CA TYR A 62 -11.63 -6.08 12.80
C TYR A 62 -12.09 -7.05 11.70
N TRP A 63 -11.17 -7.58 10.89
CA TRP A 63 -11.50 -8.52 9.81
C TRP A 63 -12.09 -9.83 10.32
N SER A 64 -11.57 -10.35 11.44
CA SER A 64 -12.06 -11.58 12.07
C SER A 64 -13.48 -11.47 12.61
N GLN A 65 -13.89 -10.25 12.99
CA GLN A 65 -15.24 -9.94 13.45
C GLN A 65 -16.17 -9.69 12.26
N ARG A 66 -15.70 -8.89 11.29
CA ARG A 66 -16.47 -8.50 10.11
C ARG A 66 -16.76 -9.67 9.17
N PHE A 67 -15.79 -10.57 9.00
CA PHE A 67 -15.91 -11.77 8.18
C PHE A 67 -15.48 -13.00 9.00
N PRO A 68 -16.39 -13.65 9.73
CA PRO A 68 -16.08 -14.83 10.52
C PRO A 68 -15.31 -15.95 9.79
N PRO A 69 -15.54 -16.22 8.48
CA PRO A 69 -14.73 -17.19 7.73
C PRO A 69 -13.23 -16.87 7.66
N LEU A 70 -12.82 -15.61 7.86
CA LEU A 70 -11.41 -15.22 7.88
C LEU A 70 -10.68 -15.66 9.15
N ARG A 71 -11.38 -15.96 10.26
CA ARG A 71 -10.75 -16.26 11.55
C ARG A 71 -9.67 -17.34 11.46
N ALA A 72 -9.93 -18.41 10.73
CA ALA A 72 -8.99 -19.52 10.56
C ALA A 72 -7.82 -19.21 9.59
N ARG A 73 -7.88 -18.08 8.87
CA ARG A 73 -6.94 -17.68 7.81
C ARG A 73 -6.16 -16.40 8.13
N LEU A 74 -6.50 -15.72 9.22
CA LEU A 74 -5.80 -14.51 9.65
C LEU A 74 -4.52 -14.86 10.39
N GLY A 75 -3.43 -14.26 9.93
CA GLY A 75 -2.08 -14.40 10.45
C GLY A 75 -1.16 -13.44 9.68
N LEU A 76 0.11 -13.35 10.09
CA LEU A 76 1.08 -12.54 9.36
C LEU A 76 1.16 -13.00 7.90
N GLY A 77 1.15 -12.06 6.97
CA GLY A 77 1.13 -12.32 5.53
C GLY A 77 -0.26 -12.63 4.97
N ALA A 78 -1.34 -12.63 5.77
CA ALA A 78 -2.70 -12.95 5.30
C ALA A 78 -3.19 -11.98 4.21
N PHE A 79 -2.71 -10.73 4.20
CA PHE A 79 -3.00 -9.77 3.16
C PHE A 79 -1.86 -9.66 2.12
N GLY A 80 -0.81 -10.48 2.22
CA GLY A 80 0.33 -10.49 1.29
C GLY A 80 1.37 -9.40 1.59
N GLU A 81 1.36 -8.85 2.79
CA GLU A 81 2.29 -7.86 3.30
C GLU A 81 3.67 -8.47 3.62
N ASN A 82 4.72 -7.67 3.41
CA ASN A 82 6.07 -8.01 3.83
C ASN A 82 6.31 -7.64 5.30
N LEU A 83 5.70 -6.54 5.75
CA LEU A 83 5.82 -5.99 7.09
C LEU A 83 4.46 -5.99 7.77
N GLY A 84 4.41 -6.61 8.96
CA GLY A 84 3.28 -6.52 9.87
C GLY A 84 3.75 -5.90 11.17
N SER A 85 3.08 -4.84 11.62
CA SER A 85 3.37 -4.23 12.92
C SER A 85 2.08 -3.90 13.68
N GLN A 86 2.22 -3.81 15.00
CA GLN A 86 1.23 -3.20 15.88
C GLN A 86 1.59 -1.70 16.07
N ALA A 87 0.65 -0.91 16.59
CA ALA A 87 0.81 0.50 16.99
C ALA A 87 0.91 1.57 15.88
N LEU A 88 1.05 1.20 14.60
CA LEU A 88 0.95 2.11 13.47
C LEU A 88 -0.26 1.76 12.61
N ASP A 89 -1.06 2.76 12.26
CA ASP A 89 -2.09 2.70 11.23
C ASP A 89 -1.96 3.83 10.21
N GLU A 90 -2.89 3.83 9.25
CA GLU A 90 -2.93 4.76 8.12
C GLU A 90 -3.12 6.23 8.53
N GLU A 91 -3.64 6.53 9.73
CA GLU A 91 -3.76 7.90 10.22
C GLU A 91 -2.44 8.42 10.81
N GLN A 92 -1.59 7.53 11.32
CA GLN A 92 -0.36 7.88 12.04
C GLN A 92 0.88 8.03 11.15
N VAL A 93 0.81 7.53 9.92
CA VAL A 93 1.92 7.55 8.95
C VAL A 93 1.59 8.43 7.76
N CYS A 94 2.60 9.14 7.26
CA CYS A 94 2.44 10.14 6.20
C CYS A 94 3.17 9.77 4.90
N ILE A 95 2.68 10.29 3.79
CA ILE A 95 3.35 10.15 2.49
C ILE A 95 4.72 10.83 2.57
N GLY A 96 5.76 10.12 2.14
CA GLY A 96 7.14 10.57 2.20
C GLY A 96 7.80 10.43 3.57
N ASP A 97 7.14 9.86 4.58
CA ASP A 97 7.83 9.47 5.83
C ASP A 97 9.04 8.60 5.47
N LEU A 98 10.21 9.03 5.93
CA LEU A 98 11.49 8.38 5.70
C LEU A 98 11.89 7.64 6.99
N LEU A 99 12.04 6.32 6.90
CA LEU A 99 12.29 5.48 8.07
C LEU A 99 13.54 4.63 7.89
N ARG A 100 14.29 4.47 8.98
CA ARG A 100 15.35 3.48 9.10
C ARG A 100 14.75 2.16 9.58
N TRP A 101 15.14 1.07 8.91
CA TRP A 101 14.81 -0.30 9.31
C TRP A 101 16.07 -1.15 9.16
N GLY A 102 16.64 -1.61 10.28
CA GLY A 102 17.97 -2.22 10.27
C GLY A 102 19.00 -1.25 9.69
N THR A 103 19.72 -1.68 8.64
CA THR A 103 20.64 -0.80 7.89
C THR A 103 20.04 -0.19 6.63
N ALA A 104 18.78 -0.49 6.31
CA ALA A 104 18.10 0.04 5.14
C ALA A 104 17.36 1.36 5.45
N LEU A 105 17.17 2.16 4.40
CA LEU A 105 16.36 3.37 4.42
C LEU A 105 15.17 3.20 3.47
N ILE A 106 13.96 3.36 4.00
CA ILE A 106 12.71 3.17 3.26
C ILE A 106 11.81 4.39 3.38
N GLU A 107 11.00 4.65 2.36
CA GLU A 107 10.12 5.81 2.31
C GLU A 107 8.70 5.39 1.93
N ILE A 108 7.69 5.91 2.67
CA ILE A 108 6.28 5.64 2.36
C ILE A 108 5.91 6.32 1.05
N SER A 109 5.55 5.53 0.05
CA SER A 109 5.33 6.01 -1.31
C SER A 109 3.86 6.22 -1.63
N GLN A 110 2.97 5.37 -1.10
CA GLN A 110 1.54 5.37 -1.43
C GLN A 110 0.73 4.45 -0.48
N PRO A 111 -0.59 4.67 -0.35
CA PRO A 111 -1.51 3.65 0.14
C PRO A 111 -1.46 2.41 -0.76
N ARG A 112 -1.85 1.27 -0.19
CA ARG A 112 -2.00 0.04 -0.94
C ARG A 112 -3.41 -0.05 -1.51
N SER A 113 -3.57 -0.09 -2.83
CA SER A 113 -4.88 -0.32 -3.43
C SER A 113 -5.39 -1.75 -3.16
N PRO A 114 -6.61 -1.92 -2.61
CA PRO A 114 -7.24 -3.22 -2.49
C PRO A 114 -7.44 -3.89 -3.85
N CYS A 115 -7.39 -5.22 -3.91
CA CYS A 115 -7.53 -5.98 -5.14
C CYS A 115 -8.39 -7.22 -4.92
N ILE A 116 -9.23 -7.55 -5.92
CA ILE A 116 -10.11 -8.74 -5.92
C ILE A 116 -9.39 -10.07 -5.67
N ARG A 117 -8.07 -10.12 -5.90
CA ARG A 117 -7.26 -11.30 -5.54
C ARG A 117 -7.32 -11.64 -4.05
N LEU A 118 -7.59 -10.66 -3.17
CA LEU A 118 -7.79 -10.92 -1.74
C LEU A 118 -9.09 -11.68 -1.48
N ASP A 119 -10.19 -11.31 -2.14
CA ASP A 119 -11.45 -12.05 -2.09
C ASP A 119 -11.23 -13.50 -2.50
N ASN A 120 -10.56 -13.72 -3.63
CA ASN A 120 -10.27 -15.06 -4.16
C ASN A 120 -9.38 -15.87 -3.22
N ARG A 121 -8.33 -15.26 -2.66
CA ARG A 121 -7.42 -15.91 -1.72
C ARG A 121 -8.19 -16.45 -0.51
N HIS A 122 -9.04 -15.61 0.04
CA HIS A 122 -9.73 -15.90 1.28
C HIS A 122 -11.06 -16.64 1.09
N GLY A 123 -11.61 -16.66 -0.12
CA GLY A 123 -12.95 -17.17 -0.39
C GLY A 123 -14.04 -16.26 0.16
N VAL A 124 -13.74 -14.97 0.33
CA VAL A 124 -14.63 -13.98 0.97
C VAL A 124 -14.97 -12.86 0.00
N ARG A 125 -16.16 -12.96 -0.61
CA ARG A 125 -16.67 -11.94 -1.53
C ARG A 125 -16.92 -10.63 -0.78
N GLY A 126 -16.47 -9.52 -1.35
CA GLY A 126 -16.64 -8.17 -0.82
C GLY A 126 -15.49 -7.72 0.08
N LEU A 127 -14.47 -8.54 0.31
CA LEU A 127 -13.34 -8.20 1.17
C LEU A 127 -12.56 -6.97 0.63
N ALA A 128 -12.22 -6.96 -0.66
CA ALA A 128 -11.54 -5.82 -1.30
C ALA A 128 -12.38 -4.54 -1.26
N ARG A 129 -13.71 -4.66 -1.36
CA ARG A 129 -14.62 -3.52 -1.24
C ARG A 129 -14.61 -2.96 0.18
N GLU A 130 -14.71 -3.82 1.20
CA GLU A 130 -14.67 -3.40 2.60
C GLU A 130 -13.31 -2.81 2.98
N LEU A 131 -12.20 -3.36 2.49
CA LEU A 131 -10.86 -2.75 2.61
C LEU A 131 -10.85 -1.31 2.07
N SER A 132 -11.44 -1.11 0.90
CA SER A 132 -11.51 0.21 0.26
C SER A 132 -12.35 1.20 1.07
N VAL A 133 -13.56 0.80 1.46
CA VAL A 133 -14.51 1.66 2.18
C VAL A 133 -14.02 1.99 3.59
N SER A 134 -13.45 1.01 4.29
CA SER A 134 -12.99 1.17 5.67
C SER A 134 -11.65 1.90 5.80
N GLY A 135 -10.90 2.08 4.70
CA GLY A 135 -9.59 2.74 4.66
C GLY A 135 -8.42 1.92 5.25
N ARG A 136 -8.69 0.71 5.76
CA ARG A 136 -7.70 -0.22 6.37
C ARG A 136 -6.87 -0.92 5.31
N THR A 137 -6.18 -0.14 4.51
CA THR A 137 -5.55 -0.57 3.26
C THR A 137 -4.12 -1.04 3.46
N GLY A 138 -3.44 -0.59 4.51
CA GLY A 138 -1.99 -0.60 4.59
C GLY A 138 -1.34 0.34 3.56
N TRP A 139 -0.03 0.25 3.44
CA TRP A 139 0.74 1.14 2.55
C TRP A 139 1.95 0.42 1.96
N LEU A 140 2.59 1.09 1.01
CA LEU A 140 3.78 0.60 0.33
C LEU A 140 4.96 1.51 0.61
N TYR A 141 6.15 0.92 0.54
CA TYR A 141 7.41 1.66 0.60
C TYR A 141 8.20 1.53 -0.71
N ARG A 142 8.95 2.58 -1.01
CA ARG A 142 10.15 2.48 -1.85
C ARG A 142 11.39 2.34 -0.98
N THR A 143 12.40 1.67 -1.49
CA THR A 143 13.71 1.57 -0.83
C THR A 143 14.59 2.70 -1.35
N ILE A 144 15.09 3.54 -0.44
CA ILE A 144 15.99 4.66 -0.74
C ILE A 144 17.43 4.18 -0.67
N GLU A 145 17.78 3.47 0.41
CA GLU A 145 19.10 2.85 0.58
C GLU A 145 18.92 1.36 0.88
N PRO A 146 19.46 0.47 0.03
CA PRO A 146 19.49 -0.97 0.29
C PRO A 146 20.24 -1.30 1.58
N GLY A 147 19.81 -2.36 2.27
CA GLY A 147 20.42 -2.75 3.54
C GLY A 147 19.95 -4.11 4.04
N THR A 148 20.51 -4.53 5.17
CA THR A 148 20.08 -5.74 5.87
C THR A 148 19.04 -5.40 6.92
N VAL A 149 17.97 -6.19 6.93
CA VAL A 149 16.83 -6.05 7.84
C VAL A 149 16.54 -7.40 8.50
N ARG A 150 16.04 -7.38 9.72
CA ARG A 150 15.71 -8.58 10.51
C ARG A 150 14.31 -8.50 11.11
N PRO A 151 13.66 -9.64 11.35
CA PRO A 151 12.50 -9.69 12.23
C PRO A 151 12.85 -9.07 13.58
N GLY A 152 11.96 -8.22 14.11
CA GLY A 152 12.18 -7.53 15.39
C GLY A 152 12.92 -6.19 15.29
N ASP A 153 13.55 -5.87 14.15
CA ASP A 153 14.13 -4.54 13.94
C ASP A 153 13.02 -3.47 14.02
N THR A 154 13.30 -2.39 14.74
CA THR A 154 12.38 -1.26 14.88
C THR A 154 12.35 -0.39 13.62
N LEU A 155 11.19 0.21 13.33
CA LEU A 155 11.08 1.29 12.35
C LEU A 155 11.31 2.62 13.06
N GLN A 156 12.39 3.32 12.70
CA GLN A 156 12.70 4.64 13.26
C GLN A 156 12.40 5.72 12.22
N LEU A 157 11.45 6.61 12.53
CA LEU A 157 11.17 7.80 11.71
C LEU A 157 12.36 8.76 11.74
N LEU A 158 12.86 9.15 10.57
CA LEU A 158 13.94 10.12 10.40
C LEU A 158 13.41 11.46 9.89
N GLU A 159 12.50 11.43 8.90
CA GLU A 159 11.90 12.64 8.33
C GLU A 159 10.40 12.44 8.08
N ARG A 160 9.63 13.51 8.26
CA ARG A 160 8.21 13.60 7.91
C ARG A 160 7.97 14.88 7.09
N PRO A 161 8.17 14.85 5.77
CA PRO A 161 8.07 16.04 4.92
C PRO A 161 6.64 16.53 4.72
N HIS A 162 5.63 15.67 4.87
CA HIS A 162 4.23 15.98 4.61
C HIS A 162 3.33 15.58 5.80
N PRO A 163 3.50 16.18 6.99
CA PRO A 163 2.79 15.79 8.22
C PRO A 163 1.26 15.88 8.13
N GLN A 164 0.74 16.65 7.19
CA GLN A 164 -0.69 16.83 6.92
C GLN A 164 -1.28 15.80 5.95
N ILE A 165 -0.44 15.02 5.25
CA ILE A 165 -0.87 14.03 4.26
C ILE A 165 -0.63 12.62 4.81
N SER A 166 -1.47 12.23 5.77
CA SER A 166 -1.50 10.84 6.23
C SER A 166 -1.88 9.88 5.09
N VAL A 167 -1.52 8.61 5.20
CA VAL A 167 -1.95 7.58 4.24
C VAL A 167 -3.47 7.53 4.16
N ALA A 168 -4.16 7.62 5.29
CA ALA A 168 -5.61 7.67 5.37
C ALA A 168 -6.18 8.93 4.70
N HIS A 169 -5.57 10.10 4.91
CA HIS A 169 -5.98 11.34 4.25
C HIS A 169 -5.86 11.21 2.72
N LEU A 170 -4.73 10.74 2.21
CA LEU A 170 -4.56 10.54 0.78
C LEU A 170 -5.57 9.53 0.21
N TRP A 171 -5.85 8.45 0.95
CA TRP A 171 -6.86 7.48 0.54
C TRP A 171 -8.26 8.09 0.44
N ARG A 172 -8.67 8.93 1.41
CA ARG A 172 -9.92 9.69 1.34
C ARG A 172 -9.97 10.59 0.10
N CYS A 173 -8.90 11.35 -0.17
CA CYS A 173 -8.80 12.19 -1.35
C CYS A 173 -8.91 11.39 -2.66
N LEU A 174 -8.35 10.18 -2.71
CA LEU A 174 -8.46 9.32 -3.88
C LEU A 174 -9.92 8.94 -4.18
N LEU A 175 -10.70 8.65 -3.13
CA LEU A 175 -12.09 8.22 -3.25
C LEU A 175 -13.09 9.38 -3.46
N ASP A 176 -12.78 10.56 -2.91
CA ASP A 176 -13.62 11.75 -3.02
C ASP A 176 -13.64 12.27 -4.48
N GLN A 177 -14.81 12.27 -5.12
CA GLN A 177 -15.00 12.78 -6.49
C GLN A 177 -15.12 14.31 -6.55
N ASN A 178 -15.32 14.97 -5.41
CA ASN A 178 -15.63 16.40 -5.31
C ASN A 178 -14.43 17.25 -4.85
N LEU A 179 -13.21 16.72 -4.94
CA LEU A 179 -12.00 17.49 -4.63
C LEU A 179 -11.94 18.78 -5.46
N THR A 180 -11.50 19.86 -4.81
CA THR A 180 -11.30 21.15 -5.47
C THR A 180 -10.16 21.10 -6.48
N GLU A 181 -10.18 22.01 -7.45
CA GLU A 181 -9.11 22.15 -8.44
C GLU A 181 -7.73 22.34 -7.77
N ASP A 182 -7.65 23.18 -6.73
CA ASP A 182 -6.42 23.41 -5.95
C ASP A 182 -5.92 22.12 -5.27
N SER A 183 -6.81 21.38 -4.61
CA SER A 183 -6.46 20.11 -3.97
C SER A 183 -5.91 19.09 -4.98
N LEU A 184 -6.57 18.96 -6.14
CA LEU A 184 -6.12 18.08 -7.21
C LEU A 184 -4.75 18.51 -7.76
N GLN A 185 -4.53 19.82 -7.93
CA GLN A 185 -3.26 20.35 -8.41
C GLN A 185 -2.11 20.08 -7.42
N GLN A 186 -2.35 20.29 -6.13
CA GLN A 186 -1.39 20.05 -5.06
C GLN A 186 -1.03 18.57 -4.99
N LEU A 187 -2.02 17.67 -4.94
CA LEU A 187 -1.79 16.23 -4.87
C LEU A 187 -1.09 15.68 -6.13
N ALA A 188 -1.39 16.22 -7.32
CA ALA A 188 -0.71 15.85 -8.56
C ALA A 188 0.79 16.25 -8.56
N LYS A 189 1.17 17.23 -7.74
CA LYS A 189 2.55 17.73 -7.61
C LYS A 189 3.23 17.28 -6.31
N LEU A 190 2.53 16.54 -5.44
CA LEU A 190 3.04 16.15 -4.13
C LEU A 190 4.38 15.40 -4.26
N PRO A 191 5.49 15.95 -3.74
CA PRO A 191 6.77 15.26 -3.72
C PRO A 191 6.67 13.92 -2.99
N ARG A 192 7.52 12.95 -3.36
CA ARG A 192 7.57 11.62 -2.73
C ARG A 192 6.27 10.79 -2.82
N LEU A 193 5.18 11.30 -3.38
CA LEU A 193 4.02 10.47 -3.75
C LEU A 193 4.36 9.63 -4.99
N ALA A 194 3.97 8.35 -4.97
CA ALA A 194 4.15 7.44 -6.09
C ALA A 194 3.60 8.01 -7.41
N MET A 195 4.34 7.82 -8.50
CA MET A 195 4.07 8.49 -9.78
C MET A 195 2.67 8.20 -10.33
N HIS A 196 2.20 6.96 -10.16
CA HIS A 196 0.86 6.57 -10.60
C HIS A 196 -0.26 7.34 -9.87
N TYR A 197 -0.12 7.61 -8.57
CA TYR A 197 -1.10 8.38 -7.82
C TYR A 197 -1.10 9.85 -8.25
N ARG A 198 0.09 10.43 -8.45
CA ARG A 198 0.22 11.78 -9.01
C ARG A 198 -0.45 11.90 -10.39
N ALA A 199 -0.32 10.87 -11.23
CA ALA A 199 -0.97 10.81 -12.53
C ALA A 199 -2.52 10.76 -12.44
N ILE A 200 -3.08 9.99 -11.48
CA ILE A 200 -4.52 9.97 -11.24
C ILE A 200 -5.04 11.37 -10.87
N PHE A 201 -4.39 12.04 -9.91
CA PHE A 201 -4.81 13.39 -9.52
C PHE A 201 -4.62 14.42 -10.64
N ARG A 202 -3.54 14.29 -11.44
CA ARG A 202 -3.33 15.12 -12.63
C ARG A 202 -4.46 14.95 -13.65
N GLN A 203 -4.83 13.71 -13.98
CA GLN A 203 -5.89 13.45 -14.94
C GLN A 203 -7.23 14.04 -14.47
N ARG A 204 -7.55 13.93 -13.17
CA ARG A 204 -8.75 14.53 -12.60
C ARG A 204 -8.71 16.06 -12.63
N TYR A 205 -7.56 16.66 -12.33
CA TYR A 205 -7.34 18.10 -12.44
C TYR A 205 -7.56 18.61 -13.87
N ASP A 206 -6.96 17.95 -14.85
CA ASP A 206 -7.05 18.34 -16.26
C ASP A 206 -8.49 18.21 -16.79
N ALA A 207 -9.21 17.16 -16.38
CA ALA A 207 -10.62 16.97 -16.74
C ALA A 207 -11.53 18.06 -16.16
N LEU A 208 -11.33 18.44 -14.89
CA LEU A 208 -12.10 19.49 -14.24
C LEU A 208 -11.87 20.86 -14.91
N ARG A 209 -10.62 21.15 -15.27
CA ARG A 209 -10.29 22.37 -16.02
C ARG A 209 -10.94 22.41 -17.39
N ALA A 210 -10.86 21.32 -18.15
CA ALA A 210 -11.47 21.24 -19.47
C ALA A 210 -12.99 21.48 -19.42
N GLN A 211 -13.67 20.95 -18.39
CA GLN A 211 -15.11 21.19 -18.18
C GLN A 211 -15.38 22.68 -17.91
N ARG A 212 -14.61 23.33 -17.03
CA ARG A 212 -14.78 24.76 -16.74
C ARG A 212 -14.54 25.61 -17.99
N ASP A 213 -13.46 25.35 -18.70
CA ASP A 213 -13.08 26.11 -19.89
C ASP A 213 -14.17 25.95 -20.98
N GLN A 214 -14.77 24.77 -21.13
CA GLN A 214 -15.95 24.56 -21.99
C GLN A 214 -17.17 25.36 -21.54
N HIS A 215 -17.52 25.38 -20.25
CA HIS A 215 -18.66 26.17 -19.75
C HIS A 215 -18.43 27.68 -20.02
N SER A 216 -17.21 28.18 -19.83
CA SER A 216 -16.87 29.58 -20.10
C SER A 216 -16.94 29.99 -21.58
N LEU A 217 -17.03 29.04 -22.52
CA LEU A 217 -17.25 29.33 -23.94
C LEU A 217 -18.74 29.55 -24.27
N PHE A 218 -19.65 29.16 -23.37
CA PHE A 218 -21.09 29.28 -23.56
C PHE A 218 -21.74 30.30 -22.60
N ASP A 219 -20.96 30.91 -21.71
CA ASP A 219 -21.33 32.04 -20.85
C ASP A 219 -20.89 33.37 -21.49
#